data_AF-A0A1D9ME00-F1
#
_entry.id   AF-A0A1D9ME00-F1
#
_cell.length_a   1.000
_cell.length_b   1.000
_cell.length_c   1.000
_cell.angle_alpha   90.00
_cell.angle_beta   90.00
_cell.angle_gamma   90.00
#
_symmetry.space_group_name_H-M   'P 1'
#
loop_
_entity.id
_entity.type
_entity.pdbx_description
1 polymer ?
#
loop_
_entity_poly.entity_id
_entity_poly.type
_entity_poly.pdbx_seq_one_letter_code
_entity_poly.pdbx_strand_id
1 'polypeptide(L)'
;MFNLSPADELASIRAEIARLKRREAELRAAYLTDTELPKIGRWHRVEVLTQRANIFDPRLLPEEIRNDPAYRRERVTHILRSTRIGARPAFPELVAEAEGLSVFRPRARPRSPLVRALRGS
;
A
#
# COMPACT_ATOMS: atom_id res chain seq x y z
N MET A 1 -3.10 -33.37 6.26
CA MET A 1 -2.22 -32.18 6.22
C MET A 1 -1.49 -32.21 4.90
N PHE A 2 -1.73 -31.25 4.01
CA PHE A 2 -0.92 -31.15 2.79
C PHE A 2 0.48 -30.71 3.21
N ASN A 3 1.47 -31.58 3.05
CA ASN A 3 2.88 -31.22 3.25
C ASN A 3 3.30 -30.32 2.07
N LEU A 4 2.86 -29.07 2.09
CA LEU A 4 3.35 -28.04 1.18
C LEU A 4 4.83 -27.78 1.48
N SER A 5 5.60 -27.40 0.46
CA SER A 5 6.93 -26.87 0.73
C SER A 5 6.80 -25.62 1.61
N PRO A 6 7.75 -25.32 2.51
CA PRO A 6 7.68 -24.11 3.34
C PRO A 6 7.52 -22.82 2.51
N ALA A 7 7.99 -22.83 1.26
CA ALA A 7 7.82 -21.71 0.34
C ALA A 7 6.37 -21.56 -0.17
N ASP A 8 5.71 -22.67 -0.51
CA ASP A 8 4.32 -22.68 -0.96
C ASP A 8 3.34 -22.38 0.18
N GLU A 9 3.64 -22.89 1.38
CA GLU A 9 2.90 -22.54 2.59
C GLU A 9 3.04 -21.05 2.90
N LEU A 10 4.25 -20.49 2.84
CA LEU A 10 4.46 -19.06 3.02
C LEU A 10 3.69 -18.23 1.97
N ALA A 11 3.66 -18.68 0.71
CA ALA A 11 2.93 -18.02 -0.35
C ALA A 11 1.41 -18.04 -0.12
N SER A 12 0.85 -19.17 0.33
CA SER A 12 -0.57 -19.31 0.64
C SER A 12 -0.98 -18.44 1.83
N ILE A 13 -0.19 -18.44 2.91
CA ILE A 13 -0.39 -17.58 4.07
C ILE A 13 -0.33 -16.10 3.68
N ARG A 14 0.63 -15.69 2.85
CA ARG A 14 0.72 -14.30 2.36
C ARG A 14 -0.49 -13.89 1.53
N ALA A 15 -1.01 -14.79 0.69
CA ALA A 15 -2.22 -14.54 -0.07
C ALA A 15 -3.44 -14.35 0.84
N GLU A 16 -3.56 -15.18 1.88
CA GLU A 16 -4.65 -15.09 2.85
C GLU A 16 -4.56 -13.81 3.68
N ILE A 17 -3.36 -13.45 4.16
CA ILE A 17 -3.13 -12.16 4.83
C ILE A 17 -3.53 -11.00 3.92
N ALA A 18 -3.18 -11.04 2.64
CA ALA A 18 -3.54 -9.99 1.69
C ALA A 18 -5.06 -9.88 1.50
N ARG A 19 -5.76 -11.02 1.42
CA ARG A 19 -7.24 -11.07 1.35
C ARG A 19 -7.87 -10.46 2.60
N LEU A 20 -7.42 -10.86 3.78
CA LEU A 20 -7.92 -10.37 5.06
C LEU A 20 -7.65 -8.87 5.22
N LYS A 21 -6.44 -8.39 4.89
CA LYS A 21 -6.10 -6.96 4.90
C LYS A 21 -6.95 -6.13 3.95
N ARG A 22 -7.29 -6.66 2.78
CA ARG A 22 -8.21 -5.98 1.86
C ARG A 22 -9.58 -5.80 2.52
N ARG A 23 -10.11 -6.87 3.10
CA ARG A 23 -11.41 -6.82 3.77
C ARG A 23 -11.40 -5.89 4.99
N GLU A 24 -10.33 -5.93 5.77
CA GLU A 24 -10.11 -4.99 6.87
C GLU A 24 -10.10 -3.54 6.39
N ALA A 25 -9.38 -3.25 5.28
CA ALA A 25 -9.31 -1.91 4.71
C ALA A 25 -10.67 -1.40 4.23
N GLU A 26 -11.50 -2.27 3.61
CA GLU A 26 -12.88 -1.95 3.23
C GLU A 26 -13.72 -1.56 4.45
N LEU A 27 -13.69 -2.37 5.51
CA LEU A 27 -14.45 -2.10 6.74
C LEU A 27 -13.96 -0.83 7.44
N ARG A 28 -12.63 -0.63 7.51
CA ARG A 28 -12.04 0.57 8.08
C ARG A 28 -12.42 1.81 7.29
N ALA A 29 -12.39 1.75 5.96
CA ALA A 29 -12.81 2.86 5.11
C ALA A 29 -14.30 3.19 5.35
N ALA A 30 -15.15 2.17 5.50
CA ALA A 30 -16.56 2.38 5.84
C ALA A 30 -16.71 3.12 7.18
N TYR A 31 -16.05 2.66 8.25
CA TYR A 31 -16.11 3.31 9.57
C TYR A 31 -15.53 4.73 9.62
N LEU A 32 -14.59 5.06 8.72
CA LEU A 32 -14.05 6.42 8.61
C LEU A 32 -14.91 7.34 7.75
N THR A 33 -15.74 6.79 6.86
CA THR A 33 -16.57 7.57 5.92
C THR A 33 -17.98 7.78 6.46
N ASP A 34 -18.58 6.73 7.03
CA ASP A 34 -19.94 6.74 7.55
C ASP A 34 -19.92 6.70 9.08
N THR A 35 -20.41 7.78 9.69
CA THR A 35 -20.43 7.96 11.15
C THR A 35 -21.60 7.22 11.81
N GLU A 36 -22.62 6.84 11.03
CA GLU A 36 -23.85 6.17 11.49
C GLU A 36 -23.71 4.64 11.57
N LEU A 37 -22.58 4.09 11.12
CA LEU A 37 -22.30 2.67 11.24
C LEU A 37 -22.30 2.21 12.71
N PRO A 38 -22.93 1.07 13.04
CA PRO A 38 -22.90 0.51 14.39
C PRO A 38 -21.47 0.26 14.87
N LYS A 39 -21.11 0.95 15.96
CA LYS A 39 -19.79 0.84 16.62
C LYS A 39 -19.74 -0.27 17.67
N ILE A 40 -20.87 -0.94 17.94
CA ILE A 40 -20.97 -2.04 18.91
C ILE A 40 -21.57 -3.24 18.18
N GLY A 41 -20.83 -4.33 18.15
CA GLY A 41 -21.30 -5.63 17.68
C GLY A 41 -21.51 -6.60 18.84
N ARG A 42 -21.84 -7.85 18.53
CA ARG A 42 -22.13 -8.90 19.51
C ARG A 42 -20.96 -9.22 20.45
N TRP A 43 -19.73 -9.10 19.96
CA TRP A 43 -18.51 -9.45 20.70
C TRP A 43 -17.44 -8.35 20.71
N HIS A 44 -17.60 -7.30 19.91
CA HIS A 44 -16.55 -6.31 19.68
C HIS A 44 -17.12 -4.90 19.59
N ARG A 45 -16.33 -3.91 20.01
CA ARG A 45 -16.62 -2.47 19.88
C ARG A 45 -15.55 -1.80 19.02
N VAL A 46 -15.95 -0.86 18.18
CA VAL A 46 -15.10 -0.07 17.29
C VAL A 46 -15.03 1.37 17.82
N GLU A 47 -13.82 1.89 17.97
CA GLU A 47 -13.55 3.27 18.38
C GLU A 47 -12.68 3.97 17.34
N VAL A 48 -13.06 5.19 16.95
CA VAL A 48 -12.28 6.01 16.02
C VAL A 48 -11.54 7.07 16.83
N LEU A 49 -10.27 6.78 17.12
CA LEU A 49 -9.39 7.68 17.85
C LEU A 49 -8.62 8.57 16.86
N THR A 50 -8.65 9.88 17.09
CA THR A 50 -7.82 10.83 16.33
C THR A 50 -6.57 11.14 17.14
N GLN A 51 -5.43 10.57 16.73
CA GLN A 51 -4.14 10.91 17.31
C GLN A 51 -3.44 11.95 16.43
N ARG A 52 -3.07 13.08 17.02
CA ARG A 52 -2.19 14.08 16.38
C ARG A 52 -0.79 13.89 16.93
N ALA A 53 0.16 13.66 16.05
CA ALA A 53 1.58 13.57 16.39
C ALA A 53 2.33 14.68 15.66
N ASN A 54 3.23 15.35 16.38
CA ASN A 54 4.22 16.21 15.76
C ASN A 54 5.34 15.31 15.23
N ILE A 55 5.45 15.21 13.91
CA ILE A 55 6.47 14.38 13.25
C ILE A 55 7.62 15.31 12.88
N PHE A 56 8.80 15.01 13.41
CA PHE A 56 10.03 15.65 12.98
C PHE A 56 10.31 15.31 11.51
N ASP A 57 10.45 16.33 10.65
CA ASP A 57 10.81 16.16 9.24
C ASP A 57 12.32 16.41 9.04
N PRO A 58 13.13 15.37 8.83
CA PRO A 58 14.57 15.52 8.64
C PRO A 58 14.96 16.31 7.38
N ARG A 59 14.03 16.57 6.46
CA ARG A 59 14.30 17.36 5.23
C ARG A 59 14.37 18.85 5.51
N LEU A 60 13.75 19.30 6.60
CA LEU A 60 13.79 20.69 7.05
C LEU A 60 15.03 20.99 7.91
N LEU A 61 15.90 20.01 8.13
CA LEU A 61 17.17 20.24 8.78
C LEU A 61 18.10 21.08 7.90
N PRO A 62 18.89 21.98 8.52
CA PRO A 62 20.03 22.60 7.85
C PRO A 62 20.95 21.56 7.22
N GLU A 63 21.60 21.93 6.11
CA GLU A 63 22.41 21.00 5.33
C GLU A 63 23.60 20.46 6.13
N GLU A 64 24.10 21.26 7.07
CA GLU A 64 25.21 20.94 7.97
C GLU A 64 24.88 19.72 8.82
N ILE A 65 23.72 19.69 9.47
CA ILE A 65 23.30 18.59 10.35
C ILE A 65 22.87 17.35 9.54
N ARG A 66 22.23 17.57 8.39
CA ARG A 66 21.75 16.47 7.52
C ARG A 66 22.90 15.68 6.89
N ASN A 67 24.01 16.35 6.61
CA ASN A 67 25.19 15.74 6.00
C ASN A 67 26.25 15.27 7.00
N ASP A 68 26.16 15.74 8.25
CA ASP A 68 27.06 15.32 9.31
C ASP A 68 26.94 13.80 9.60
N PRO A 69 28.02 13.03 9.43
CA PRO A 69 28.03 11.59 9.70
C PRO A 69 27.78 11.25 11.17
N ALA A 70 28.02 12.18 12.12
CA ALA A 70 27.74 11.97 13.55
C ALA A 70 26.25 11.75 13.84
N TYR A 71 25.36 12.26 12.97
CA TYR A 71 23.91 12.09 13.09
C TYR A 71 23.34 11.01 12.16
N ARG A 72 24.20 10.16 11.57
CA ARG A 72 23.79 9.05 10.71
C ARG A 72 23.99 7.71 11.41
N ARG A 73 23.04 6.80 11.19
CA ARG A 73 23.17 5.39 11.59
C ARG A 73 22.81 4.49 10.43
N GLU A 74 23.56 3.41 10.28
CA GLU A 74 23.20 2.34 9.37
C GLU A 74 22.07 1.50 9.98
N ARG A 75 21.03 1.21 9.20
CA ARG A 75 19.96 0.28 9.59
C ARG A 75 19.83 -0.80 8.54
N VAL A 76 20.26 -2.01 8.88
CA VAL A 76 20.11 -3.18 8.01
C VAL A 76 18.71 -3.76 8.17
N THR A 77 17.98 -3.91 7.07
CA THR A 77 16.65 -4.54 7.04
C THR A 77 16.67 -5.71 6.06
N HIS A 78 16.42 -6.91 6.58
CA HIS A 78 16.32 -8.12 5.76
C HIS A 78 14.90 -8.24 5.19
N ILE A 79 14.77 -8.28 3.86
CA ILE A 79 13.48 -8.34 3.18
C ILE A 79 13.33 -9.70 2.48
N LEU A 80 12.44 -10.54 3.00
CA LEU A 80 12.11 -11.84 2.40
C LEU A 80 11.09 -11.66 1.26
N ARG A 81 11.54 -11.90 0.02
CA ARG A 81 10.69 -11.88 -1.18
C ARG A 81 10.36 -13.31 -1.61
N SER A 82 9.11 -13.54 -2.01
CA SER A 82 8.63 -14.81 -2.53
C SER A 82 8.16 -14.58 -3.96
N THR A 83 8.89 -15.09 -4.94
CA THR A 83 8.51 -15.08 -6.36
C THR A 83 8.11 -16.48 -6.77
N ARG A 84 7.09 -16.62 -7.62
CA ARG A 84 6.74 -17.94 -8.18
C ARG A 84 7.89 -18.43 -9.05
N ILE A 85 8.36 -19.65 -8.79
CA ILE A 85 9.33 -20.34 -9.64
C ILE A 85 8.52 -21.10 -10.68
N GLY A 86 8.63 -20.72 -11.96
CA GLY A 86 7.93 -21.38 -13.05
C GLY A 86 6.51 -20.87 -13.28
N ALA A 87 6.37 -19.69 -13.87
CA ALA A 87 5.32 -19.50 -14.86
C ALA A 87 5.96 -19.85 -16.20
N ARG A 88 5.75 -21.07 -16.71
CA ARG A 88 5.78 -21.23 -18.17
C ARG A 88 4.74 -20.23 -18.67
N PRO A 89 5.07 -19.29 -19.58
CA PRO A 89 4.04 -18.45 -20.17
C PRO A 89 3.00 -19.40 -20.75
N ALA A 90 1.81 -19.42 -20.14
CA ALA A 90 0.75 -20.35 -20.47
C ALA A 90 0.03 -19.92 -21.75
N PHE A 91 0.74 -19.31 -22.69
CA PHE A 91 0.28 -19.02 -24.03
C PHE A 91 1.54 -18.99 -24.92
N PRO A 92 1.62 -19.78 -26.00
CA PRO A 92 2.54 -19.43 -27.06
C PRO A 92 2.19 -18.00 -27.49
N GLU A 93 3.20 -17.16 -27.61
CA GLU A 93 3.11 -15.83 -28.20
C GLU A 93 2.42 -16.02 -29.56
N LEU A 94 1.11 -15.76 -29.62
CA LEU A 94 0.46 -15.50 -30.89
C LEU A 94 1.13 -14.21 -31.34
N VAL A 95 2.17 -14.37 -32.14
CA VAL A 95 2.71 -13.34 -33.02
C VAL A 95 1.59 -13.04 -34.01
N ALA A 96 0.55 -12.37 -33.53
CA ALA A 96 -0.40 -11.68 -34.36
C ALA A 96 0.32 -10.40 -34.77
N GLU A 97 0.96 -10.48 -35.92
CA GLU A 97 1.30 -9.32 -36.72
C GLU A 97 0.07 -8.41 -36.81
N ALA A 98 0.03 -7.40 -35.96
CA ALA A 98 -0.83 -6.25 -36.13
C ALA A 98 0.09 -5.09 -36.45
N GLU A 99 0.60 -5.09 -37.67
CA GLU A 99 1.00 -3.84 -38.30
C GLU A 99 -0.17 -2.85 -38.18
N GLY A 100 0.11 -1.66 -37.67
CA GLY A 100 -0.70 -0.49 -38.03
C GLY A 100 -1.77 0.00 -37.06
N LEU A 101 -1.76 -0.34 -35.76
CA LEU A 101 -2.61 0.39 -34.79
C LEU A 101 -1.77 1.03 -33.69
N SER A 102 -1.42 2.29 -33.94
CA SER A 102 -0.92 3.23 -32.93
C SER A 102 -1.92 3.36 -31.79
N VAL A 103 -1.70 2.64 -30.69
CA VAL A 103 -2.46 2.84 -29.46
C VAL A 103 -2.03 4.17 -28.86
N PHE A 104 -2.90 5.17 -29.05
CA PHE A 104 -2.82 6.47 -28.40
C PHE A 104 -2.71 6.28 -26.89
N ARG A 105 -1.56 6.63 -26.31
CA ARG A 105 -1.34 6.61 -24.87
C ARG A 105 -1.75 7.97 -24.29
N PRO A 106 -2.87 8.10 -23.57
CA PRO A 106 -3.16 9.37 -22.91
C PRO A 106 -2.11 9.62 -21.83
N ARG A 107 -1.38 10.73 -21.96
CA ARG A 107 -0.49 11.26 -20.91
C ARG A 107 -1.32 11.46 -19.63
N ALA A 108 -0.91 10.82 -18.54
CA ALA A 108 -1.44 11.12 -17.22
C ALA A 108 -1.15 12.59 -16.89
N ARG A 109 -2.20 13.38 -16.66
CA ARG A 109 -2.07 14.76 -16.18
C ARG A 109 -1.49 14.74 -14.76
N PRO A 110 -0.51 15.59 -14.42
CA PRO A 110 -0.12 15.77 -13.04
C PRO A 110 -1.28 16.38 -12.25
N ARG A 111 -1.65 15.76 -11.12
CA ARG A 111 -2.60 16.34 -10.17
C ARG A 111 -1.96 17.58 -9.53
N SER A 112 -2.39 18.76 -9.97
CA SER A 112 -2.18 20.01 -9.24
C SER A 112 -3.09 20.02 -8.00
N PRO A 113 -2.59 20.42 -6.81
CA PRO A 113 -3.45 20.77 -5.69
C PRO A 113 -3.82 22.25 -5.75
N LEU A 114 -5.08 22.57 -6.04
CA LEU A 114 -5.64 23.92 -5.86
C LEU A 114 -6.37 24.03 -4.52
N VAL A 115 -5.65 24.54 -3.53
CA VAL A 115 -5.93 25.75 -2.73
C VAL A 115 -7.38 26.26 -2.67
N ARG A 116 -7.93 26.32 -1.43
CA ARG A 116 -8.50 27.50 -0.72
C ARG A 116 -9.97 27.43 -0.24
N ALA A 117 -10.09 27.44 1.10
CA ALA A 117 -10.95 28.21 2.01
C ALA A 117 -12.43 28.52 1.70
N LEU A 118 -13.26 28.47 2.76
CA LEU A 118 -13.97 29.59 3.43
C LEU A 118 -14.75 29.02 4.65
N ARG A 119 -14.42 29.41 5.90
CA ARG A 119 -15.24 30.24 6.84
C ARG A 119 -16.75 30.18 6.54
N GLY A 120 -17.68 29.92 7.46
CA GLY A 120 -17.74 30.11 8.91
C GLY A 120 -19.16 30.64 9.21
N SER A 121 -19.71 30.31 10.38
CA SER A 121 -20.70 31.08 11.14
C SER A 121 -20.94 30.39 12.48
#